data_AF-A0A392MRW7-F1
#
_entry.id   AF-A0A392MRW7-F1
#
_cell.length_a   1.000
_cell.length_b   1.000
_cell.length_c   1.000
_cell.angle_alpha   90.00
_cell.angle_beta   90.00
_cell.angle_gamma   90.00
#
_symmetry.space_group_name_H-M   'P 1'
#
loop_
_entity.id
_entity.type
_entity.pdbx_description
1 polymer ?
#
loop_
_entity_poly.entity_id
_entity_poly.type
_entity_poly.pdbx_seq_one_letter_code
_entity_poly.pdbx_strand_id
1 'polypeptide(L)'
;MQANLSCSKDGNNKESRGALVVLEGLDRSGKSSQCSRLVSYLEGQGLSAELWRFPDRTTNVGQMISAYLTNASQLDDHTIHLLFSANRWEK
;
A
#
# COMPACT_ATOMS: atom_id res chain seq x y z
N MET A 1 0.36 8.05 -30.51
CA MET A 1 1.14 6.84 -30.19
C MET A 1 0.45 6.14 -29.03
N GLN A 2 -0.41 5.16 -29.33
CA GLN A 2 -0.96 4.26 -28.31
C GLN A 2 -0.07 3.03 -28.27
N ALA A 3 0.51 2.72 -27.12
CA ALA A 3 1.17 1.44 -26.90
C ALA A 3 0.06 0.42 -26.60
N ASN A 4 -0.18 -0.48 -27.55
CA ASN A 4 -1.05 -1.63 -27.37
C ASN A 4 -0.39 -2.60 -26.40
N LEU A 5 -0.93 -2.73 -25.18
CA LEU A 5 -0.64 -3.85 -24.30
C LEU A 5 -1.59 -5.00 -24.66
N SER A 6 -1.44 -5.57 -25.85
CA SER A 6 -2.17 -6.78 -26.22
C SER A 6 -1.54 -7.98 -25.52
N CYS A 7 -2.10 -8.38 -24.38
CA CYS A 7 -1.76 -9.66 -23.76
C CYS A 7 -2.32 -10.79 -24.64
N SER A 8 -1.42 -11.56 -25.23
CA SER A 8 -1.71 -12.75 -26.03
C SER A 8 -2.48 -13.77 -25.20
N LYS A 9 -3.68 -14.15 -25.64
CA LYS A 9 -4.46 -15.26 -25.05
C LYS A 9 -3.91 -16.59 -25.55
N ASP A 10 -2.76 -17.01 -25.04
CA ASP A 10 -2.28 -18.37 -25.24
C ASP A 10 -2.87 -19.30 -24.17
N GLY A 11 -3.56 -20.34 -24.65
CA GLY A 11 -4.40 -21.26 -23.87
C GLY A 11 -3.62 -22.21 -22.96
N ASN A 12 -3.13 -21.69 -21.84
CA ASN A 12 -2.80 -22.50 -20.67
C ASN A 12 -3.11 -21.65 -19.43
N ASN A 13 -4.30 -21.82 -18.86
CA ASN A 13 -4.86 -20.98 -17.79
C ASN A 13 -4.16 -21.21 -16.44
N LYS A 14 -2.87 -20.90 -16.39
CA LYS A 14 -2.07 -20.84 -15.18
C LYS A 14 -2.29 -19.44 -14.65
N GLU A 15 -3.18 -19.27 -13.66
CA GLU A 15 -3.45 -17.96 -13.08
C GLU A 15 -2.14 -17.29 -12.67
N SER A 16 -1.78 -16.22 -13.38
CA SER A 16 -0.57 -15.47 -13.08
C SER A 16 -0.83 -14.63 -11.84
N ARG A 17 0.03 -14.75 -10.81
CA ARG A 17 -0.06 -13.93 -9.61
C ARG A 17 0.00 -12.43 -9.95
N GLY A 18 -0.65 -11.60 -9.13
CA GLY A 18 -0.47 -10.14 -9.18
C GLY A 18 0.94 -9.70 -8.71
N ALA A 19 1.27 -8.43 -8.95
CA ALA A 19 2.50 -7.81 -8.47
C ALA A 19 2.25 -6.98 -7.20
N LEU A 20 3.21 -6.99 -6.27
CA LEU A 20 3.23 -6.07 -5.14
C LEU A 20 4.20 -4.93 -5.45
N VAL A 21 3.66 -3.71 -5.57
CA VAL A 21 4.43 -2.50 -5.85
C VAL A 21 4.38 -1.59 -4.61
N VAL A 22 5.55 -1.23 -4.09
CA VAL A 22 5.67 -0.39 -2.87
C VAL A 22 6.27 0.96 -3.25
N LEU A 23 5.63 2.05 -2.78
CA LEU A 23 6.10 3.43 -2.97
C LEU A 23 6.58 3.99 -1.62
N GLU A 24 7.88 4.21 -1.50
CA GLU A 24 8.54 4.75 -0.31
C GLU A 24 9.05 6.19 -0.52
N GLY A 25 9.39 6.87 0.57
CA GLY A 25 10.01 8.19 0.54
C GLY A 25 9.69 9.07 1.74
N LEU A 26 10.35 10.22 1.81
CA LEU A 26 10.20 11.19 2.91
C LEU A 26 8.79 11.78 3.01
N ASP A 27 8.50 12.42 4.14
CA ASP A 27 7.24 13.11 4.35
C ASP A 27 6.95 14.14 3.25
N ARG A 28 5.69 14.14 2.81
CA ARG A 28 5.19 15.02 1.73
C ARG A 28 5.88 14.83 0.37
N SER A 29 6.59 13.72 0.12
CA SER A 29 7.16 13.39 -1.20
C SER A 29 6.15 13.02 -2.30
N GLY A 30 4.84 13.02 -1.98
CA GLY A 30 3.77 12.74 -2.95
C GLY A 30 3.34 11.27 -3.07
N LYS A 31 3.80 10.38 -2.17
CA LYS A 31 3.48 8.92 -2.17
C LYS A 31 1.99 8.64 -2.37
N SER A 32 1.13 9.20 -1.52
CA SER A 32 -0.32 8.96 -1.57
C SER A 32 -0.91 9.35 -2.93
N SER A 33 -0.51 10.51 -3.47
CA SER A 33 -0.98 10.98 -4.78
C SER A 33 -0.52 10.06 -5.91
N GLN A 34 0.71 9.56 -5.86
CA GLN A 34 1.24 8.65 -6.87
C GLN A 34 0.61 7.26 -6.77
N CYS A 35 0.39 6.71 -5.57
CA CYS A 35 -0.33 5.45 -5.39
C CYS A 35 -1.74 5.51 -5.98
N SER A 36 -2.51 6.57 -5.69
CA SER A 36 -3.86 6.73 -6.24
C SER A 36 -3.86 6.84 -7.76
N ARG A 37 -2.92 7.60 -8.34
CA ARG A 37 -2.77 7.71 -9.80
C ARG A 37 -2.39 6.39 -10.45
N LEU A 38 -1.50 5.62 -9.82
CA LEU A 38 -1.08 4.32 -10.32
C LEU A 38 -2.24 3.32 -10.36
N VAL A 39 -3.04 3.26 -9.29
CA VAL A 39 -4.22 2.39 -9.23
C VAL A 39 -5.23 2.78 -10.32
N SER A 40 -5.62 4.05 -10.41
CA SER A 40 -6.54 4.51 -11.46
C SER A 40 -6.01 4.27 -12.88
N TYR A 41 -4.70 4.39 -13.09
CA TYR A 41 -4.07 4.06 -14.36
C TYR A 41 -4.21 2.57 -14.70
N LEU A 42 -3.87 1.68 -13.76
CA LEU A 42 -3.95 0.23 -13.94
C LEU A 42 -5.39 -0.23 -14.18
N GLU A 43 -6.33 0.26 -13.38
CA GLU A 43 -7.77 -0.01 -13.55
C GLU A 43 -8.26 0.50 -14.91
N GLY A 44 -7.80 1.68 -15.35
CA GLY A 44 -8.09 2.22 -16.67
C GLY A 44 -7.50 1.42 -17.83
N GLN A 45 -6.49 0.56 -17.58
CA GLN A 45 -5.98 -0.43 -18.54
C GLN A 45 -6.71 -1.79 -18.45
N GLY A 46 -7.73 -1.91 -17.60
CA GLY A 46 -8.46 -3.16 -17.37
C GLY A 46 -7.73 -4.15 -16.46
N LEU A 47 -6.72 -3.71 -15.71
CA LEU A 47 -6.00 -4.52 -14.73
C LEU A 47 -6.61 -4.33 -13.34
N SER A 48 -6.87 -5.43 -12.63
CA SER A 48 -7.28 -5.37 -11.22
C SER A 48 -6.12 -4.85 -10.37
N ALA A 49 -6.36 -3.81 -9.58
CA ALA A 49 -5.38 -3.22 -8.68
C ALA A 49 -6.06 -2.81 -7.37
N GLU A 50 -5.35 -2.94 -6.25
CA GLU A 50 -5.84 -2.55 -4.93
C GLU A 50 -4.84 -1.61 -4.26
N LEU A 51 -5.35 -0.60 -3.56
CA LEU A 51 -4.52 0.37 -2.84
C LEU A 51 -4.37 -0.02 -1.37
N TRP A 52 -3.13 -0.34 -0.97
CA TRP A 52 -2.76 -0.59 0.41
C TRP A 52 -1.98 0.59 1.00
N ARG A 53 -2.22 0.91 2.28
CA ARG A 53 -1.53 1.99 3.00
C ARG A 53 -1.18 1.54 4.40
N PHE A 54 0.03 1.89 4.83
CA PHE A 54 0.50 1.68 6.20
C PHE A 54 0.98 3.00 6.83
N PRO A 55 0.80 3.18 8.15
CA PRO A 55 0.00 2.31 9.03
C PRO A 55 -1.51 2.41 8.71
N ASP A 56 -2.24 1.31 8.86
CA ASP A 56 -3.70 1.34 8.84
C ASP A 56 -4.19 1.83 10.20
N ARG A 57 -4.60 3.11 10.26
CA ARG A 57 -5.02 3.77 11.50
C ARG A 57 -6.43 3.39 11.97
N THR A 58 -7.12 2.50 11.26
CA THR A 58 -8.47 2.06 11.64
C THR A 58 -8.47 0.90 12.63
N THR A 59 -7.37 0.16 12.73
CA THR A 59 -7.22 -0.96 13.68
C THR A 59 -6.85 -0.47 15.08
N ASN A 60 -6.99 -1.32 16.10
CA ASN A 60 -6.57 -0.98 17.47
C ASN A 60 -5.07 -0.66 17.55
N VAL A 61 -4.22 -1.43 16.86
CA VAL A 61 -2.77 -1.16 16.77
C VAL A 61 -2.53 0.16 16.03
N GLY A 62 -3.26 0.39 14.92
CA GLY A 62 -3.22 1.62 14.15
C GLY A 62 -3.57 2.88 14.95
N GLN A 63 -4.56 2.79 15.83
CA GLN A 63 -4.96 3.85 16.74
C GLN A 63 -3.84 4.18 17.73
N MET A 64 -3.16 3.16 18.29
CA MET A 64 -2.00 3.36 19.18
C MET A 64 -0.83 4.04 18.45
N ILE A 65 -0.54 3.61 17.21
CA ILE A 65 0.48 4.24 16.36
C ILE A 65 0.09 5.70 16.06
N SER A 66 -1.18 5.95 15.76
CA SER A 66 -1.67 7.30 15.48
C SER A 66 -1.47 8.22 16.69
N ALA A 67 -1.79 7.76 17.90
CA ALA A 67 -1.61 8.52 19.12
C ALA A 67 -0.13 8.88 19.36
N TYR A 68 0.79 7.94 19.10
CA TYR A 68 2.22 8.19 19.17
C TYR A 68 2.68 9.27 18.18
N LEU A 69 2.31 9.13 16.90
CA LEU A 69 2.70 10.07 15.84
C LEU A 69 2.14 11.49 16.06
N THR A 70 1.01 11.62 16.77
CA THR A 70 0.42 12.91 17.11
C THR A 70 0.90 13.46 18.46
N ASN A 71 1.88 12.83 19.11
CA ASN A 71 2.35 13.15 20.47
C ASN A 71 1.24 13.12 21.54
N ALA A 72 0.19 12.33 21.32
CA ALA A 72 -0.93 12.16 22.26
C ALA A 72 -0.66 11.04 23.29
N SER A 73 0.33 10.19 23.04
CA SER A 73 0.84 9.18 23.97
C SER A 73 2.36 9.15 23.92
N GLN A 74 2.97 8.73 25.03
CA GLN A 74 4.40 8.43 25.11
C GLN A 74 4.56 6.91 25.11
N LEU A 75 5.30 6.39 24.14
CA LEU A 75 5.68 4.98 24.04
C LEU A 75 7.18 4.91 23.83
N ASP A 76 7.79 3.84 24.31
CA ASP A 76 9.18 3.53 24.04
C ASP A 76 9.41 3.27 22.54
N ASP A 77 10.56 3.72 22.01
CA ASP A 77 10.90 3.64 20.58
C ASP A 77 10.95 2.19 20.06
N HIS A 78 11.36 1.23 20.89
CA HIS A 78 11.33 -0.19 20.51
C HIS A 78 9.90 -0.71 20.45
N THR A 79 9.05 -0.28 21.39
CA THR A 79 7.65 -0.68 21.43
C THR A 79 6.90 -0.19 20.20
N ILE A 80 7.01 1.11 19.87
CA ILE A 80 6.33 1.66 18.68
C ILE A 80 6.82 1.01 17.38
N HIS A 81 8.12 0.70 17.28
CA HIS A 81 8.67 0.01 16.12
C HIS A 81 8.03 -1.38 15.91
N LEU A 82 7.84 -2.14 17.00
CA LEU A 82 7.15 -3.43 16.95
C LEU A 82 5.66 -3.29 16.59
N LEU A 83 4.99 -2.24 17.06
CA LEU A 83 3.60 -1.97 16.68
C LEU A 83 3.45 -1.67 15.18
N PHE A 84 4.38 -0.90 14.59
CA PHE A 84 4.40 -0.71 13.13
C PHE A 84 4.55 -2.03 12.36
N SER A 85 5.33 -2.97 12.88
CA SER A 85 5.48 -4.30 12.29
C SER A 85 4.20 -5.13 12.46
N ALA A 86 3.59 -5.11 13.64
CA ALA A 86 2.33 -5.81 13.93
C ALA A 86 1.17 -5.30 13.06
N ASN A 87 1.07 -3.99 12.84
CA ASN A 87 0.04 -3.38 11.99
C ASN A 87 0.11 -3.82 10.53
N ARG A 88 1.29 -4.23 10.05
CA ARG A 88 1.45 -4.83 8.72
C ARG A 88 1.04 -6.29 8.67
N TRP A 89 1.20 -7.02 9.77
CA TRP A 89 0.88 -8.44 9.89
C TRP A 89 -0.61 -8.73 10.11
N GLU A 90 -1.35 -7.80 10.71
CA GLU A 90 -2.80 -7.95 10.94
C GLU A 90 -3.66 -7.72 9.69
N LYS A 91 -3.03 -7.37 8.56
CA LYS A 91 -3.68 -7.03 7.30
C LYS A 91 -3.22 -7.93 6.16
#